data_AF-V4K5P6-F1
#
_entry.id   AF-V4K5P6-F1
#
_cell.length_a   1.000
_cell.length_b   1.000
_cell.length_c   1.000
_cell.angle_alpha   90.00
_cell.angle_beta   90.00
_cell.angle_gamma   90.00
#
_symmetry.space_group_name_H-M   'P 1'
#
loop_
_entity.id
_entity.type
_entity.pdbx_description
1 polymer ?
#
loop_
_entity_poly.entity_id
_entity_poly.type
_entity_poly.pdbx_seq_one_letter_code
_entity_poly.pdbx_strand_id
1 'polypeptide(L)'
;MLDQMFRGYYADVVEREAPYAEVHEVVGRGVQETLRVSEKRYLEPASDDFDVLRLVSRLSSSGVPVLFFTGDKRLASQAQALGLPNLRVLYMPPSEFPGKESVAEAMINEIKKASKA
;
A
#
# COMPACT_ATOMS: atom_id res chain seq x y z
N MET A 1 1.44 1.47 1.72
CA MET A 1 1.25 0.01 1.69
C MET A 1 0.41 -0.37 0.49
N LEU A 2 0.87 -1.35 -0.28
CA LEU A 2 0.28 -1.82 -1.54
C LEU A 2 -0.12 -3.29 -1.39
N ASP A 3 -1.35 -3.65 -1.70
CA ASP A 3 -1.75 -5.06 -1.75
C ASP A 3 -1.15 -5.80 -2.97
N GLN A 4 -1.46 -7.11 -3.06
CA GLN A 4 -0.93 -7.98 -4.13
C GLN A 4 -1.34 -7.55 -5.54
N MET A 5 -2.39 -6.75 -5.70
CA MET A 5 -2.84 -6.30 -7.01
C MET A 5 -1.93 -5.20 -7.60
N PHE A 6 -1.19 -4.50 -6.75
CA PHE A 6 -0.27 -3.44 -7.15
C PHE A 6 1.20 -3.87 -7.11
N ARG A 7 1.48 -5.17 -7.25
CA ARG A 7 2.83 -5.71 -7.23
C ARG A 7 3.68 -5.19 -8.41
N GLY A 8 4.97 -4.96 -8.16
CA GLY A 8 5.99 -4.60 -9.13
C GLY A 8 5.92 -3.14 -9.54
N TYR A 9 5.35 -2.89 -10.72
CA TYR A 9 5.36 -1.60 -11.43
C TYR A 9 5.01 -0.39 -10.53
N TYR A 10 3.99 -0.52 -9.69
CA TYR A 10 3.53 0.60 -8.87
C TYR A 10 4.53 0.97 -7.79
N ALA A 11 5.17 -0.02 -7.16
CA ALA A 11 6.20 0.24 -6.16
C ALA A 11 7.43 0.92 -6.79
N ASP A 12 7.83 0.53 -8.00
CA ASP A 12 8.92 1.19 -8.75
C ASP A 12 8.60 2.67 -9.04
N VAL A 13 7.36 2.95 -9.47
CA VAL A 13 6.91 4.32 -9.75
C VAL A 13 6.84 5.15 -8.48
N VAL A 14 6.30 4.60 -7.38
CA VAL A 14 6.23 5.31 -6.09
C VAL A 14 7.62 5.65 -5.57
N GLU A 15 8.55 4.71 -5.63
CA GLU A 15 9.92 4.93 -5.16
C GLU A 15 10.63 6.05 -5.96
N ARG A 16 10.38 6.13 -7.27
CA ARG A 16 10.93 7.18 -8.14
C ARG A 16 10.29 8.55 -7.91
N GLU A 17 8.96 8.60 -7.84
CA GLU A 17 8.19 9.86 -7.84
C GLU A 17 7.91 10.43 -6.45
N ALA A 18 8.02 9.59 -5.41
CA ALA A 18 7.85 9.95 -4.01
C ALA A 18 8.94 9.30 -3.13
N PRO A 19 10.23 9.65 -3.34
CA PRO A 19 11.36 9.03 -2.65
C PRO A 19 11.38 9.27 -1.12
N TYR A 20 10.54 10.17 -0.63
CA TYR A 20 10.34 10.42 0.80
C TYR A 20 9.36 9.44 1.45
N ALA A 21 8.59 8.66 0.68
CA ALA A 21 7.63 7.70 1.19
C ALA A 21 8.26 6.30 1.35
N GLU A 22 7.85 5.59 2.40
CA GLU A 22 8.17 4.17 2.58
C GLU A 22 7.11 3.29 1.90
N VAL A 23 7.55 2.33 1.09
CA VAL A 23 6.70 1.46 0.28
C VAL A 23 6.76 0.05 0.84
N HIS A 24 5.66 -0.40 1.44
CA HIS A 24 5.43 -1.79 1.80
C HIS A 24 4.57 -2.45 0.73
N GLU A 25 5.12 -3.41 0.01
CA GLU A 25 4.48 -4.14 -1.08
C GLU A 25 4.16 -5.57 -0.66
N VAL A 26 2.89 -5.94 -0.67
CA VAL A 26 2.50 -7.32 -0.37
C VAL A 26 2.73 -8.19 -1.60
N VAL A 27 3.56 -9.22 -1.49
CA VAL A 27 4.00 -10.03 -2.65
C VAL A 27 3.46 -11.46 -2.71
N GLY A 28 2.81 -11.94 -1.65
CA GLY A 28 2.23 -13.28 -1.56
C GLY A 28 3.24 -14.39 -1.26
N ARG A 29 2.90 -15.65 -1.62
CA ARG A 29 3.70 -16.85 -1.30
C ARG A 29 5.07 -16.81 -2.00
N GLY A 30 6.14 -17.03 -1.23
CA GLY A 30 7.52 -17.07 -1.73
C GLY A 30 8.49 -16.17 -0.95
N VAL A 31 7.94 -15.21 -0.20
CA VAL A 31 8.66 -14.45 0.82
C VAL A 31 8.19 -14.97 2.19
N GLN A 32 9.11 -15.37 3.06
CA GLN A 32 8.79 -15.90 4.39
C GLN A 32 8.85 -14.84 5.49
N GLU A 33 9.62 -13.78 5.25
CA GLU A 33 9.87 -12.69 6.18
C GLU A 33 9.92 -11.36 5.43
N THR A 34 9.68 -10.23 6.12
CA THR A 34 9.79 -8.91 5.51
C THR A 34 11.17 -8.72 4.89
N LEU A 35 11.24 -8.50 3.57
CA LEU A 35 12.50 -8.30 2.85
C LEU A 35 12.64 -6.82 2.47
N ARG A 36 13.70 -6.17 2.93
CA ARG A 36 14.06 -4.83 2.46
C ARG A 36 14.78 -4.93 1.12
N VAL A 37 14.18 -4.42 0.05
CA VAL A 37 14.76 -4.48 -1.32
C VAL A 37 15.45 -3.19 -1.73
N SER A 38 15.18 -2.08 -1.03
CA SER A 38 15.87 -0.80 -1.20
C SER A 38 15.85 0.01 0.10
N GLU A 39 16.37 1.24 0.08
CA GLU A 39 16.32 2.11 1.25
C GLU A 39 14.90 2.36 1.77
N LYS A 40 13.91 2.40 0.88
CA LYS A 40 12.53 2.78 1.21
C LYS A 40 11.49 1.74 0.78
N ARG A 41 11.89 0.58 0.25
CA ARG A 41 10.97 -0.46 -0.20
C ARG A 41 11.15 -1.77 0.52
N TYR A 42 10.02 -2.33 0.94
CA TYR A 42 9.91 -3.57 1.69
C TYR A 42 8.90 -4.48 1.00
N LEU A 43 9.27 -5.75 0.81
CA LEU A 43 8.36 -6.80 0.40
C LEU A 43 7.83 -7.49 1.65
N GLU A 44 6.52 -7.52 1.78
CA GLU A 44 5.83 -8.05 2.93
C GLU A 44 5.12 -9.36 2.58
N PRO A 45 5.34 -10.44 3.36
CA PRO A 45 4.61 -11.67 3.16
C PRO A 45 3.16 -11.52 3.67
N ALA A 46 2.21 -12.07 2.91
CA ALA A 46 0.85 -12.26 3.38
C ALA A 46 0.24 -13.50 2.73
N SER A 47 -0.36 -14.36 3.53
CA SER A 47 -1.01 -15.59 3.05
C SER A 47 -2.51 -15.38 2.81
N ASP A 48 -3.11 -14.44 3.54
CA ASP A 48 -4.52 -14.10 3.50
C ASP A 48 -4.75 -12.63 3.87
N ASP A 49 -6.02 -12.21 3.83
CA ASP A 49 -6.44 -10.84 4.19
C ASP A 49 -6.11 -10.49 5.64
N PHE A 50 -6.07 -11.48 6.54
CA PHE A 50 -5.81 -11.23 7.96
C PHE A 50 -4.36 -10.83 8.20
N ASP A 51 -3.41 -11.45 7.49
CA ASP A 51 -2.00 -11.02 7.49
C ASP A 51 -1.86 -9.57 6.99
N VAL A 52 -2.59 -9.21 5.93
CA VAL A 52 -2.60 -7.84 5.39
C VAL A 52 -3.13 -6.85 6.43
N LEU A 53 -4.25 -7.16 7.09
CA LEU A 53 -4.83 -6.29 8.13
C LEU A 53 -3.91 -6.13 9.35
N ARG A 54 -3.21 -7.20 9.74
CA ARG A 54 -2.18 -7.14 10.81
C ARG A 54 -1.03 -6.23 10.42
N LEU A 55 -0.56 -6.33 9.17
CA LEU A 55 0.49 -5.48 8.65
C LEU A 55 0.07 -4.00 8.65
N VAL A 56 -1.12 -3.68 8.13
CA VAL A 56 -1.69 -2.33 8.19
C VAL A 56 -1.68 -1.80 9.62
N SER A 57 -2.19 -2.59 10.58
CA SER A 57 -2.25 -2.20 11.99
C SER A 57 -0.87 -1.94 12.58
N ARG A 58 0.12 -2.80 12.26
CA ARG A 58 1.51 -2.64 12.70
C ARG A 58 2.11 -1.34 12.17
N LEU A 59 1.94 -1.06 10.87
CA LEU A 59 2.48 0.15 10.26
C LEU A 59 1.83 1.41 10.84
N SER A 60 0.51 1.40 11.02
CA SER A 60 -0.22 2.55 11.59
C SER A 60 0.11 2.80 13.07
N SER A 61 0.64 1.81 13.78
CA SER A 61 1.11 1.97 15.17
C SER A 61 2.43 2.75 15.29
N SER A 62 3.13 3.00 14.17
CA SER A 62 4.39 3.77 14.15
C SER A 62 4.22 5.27 14.38
N GLY A 63 2.98 5.79 14.39
CA GLY A 63 2.68 7.21 14.52
C GLY A 63 2.84 8.02 13.22
N VAL A 64 3.23 7.38 12.11
CA VAL A 64 3.35 8.00 10.79
C VAL A 64 2.05 7.75 9.98
N PRO A 65 1.60 8.71 9.15
CA PRO A 65 0.46 8.48 8.24
C PRO A 65 0.70 7.29 7.31
N VAL A 66 -0.27 6.37 7.25
CA VAL A 66 -0.25 5.18 6.40
C VAL A 66 -1.33 5.31 5.33
N LEU A 67 -0.91 5.27 4.07
CA LEU A 67 -1.81 5.06 2.95
C LEU A 67 -1.84 3.57 2.60
N PHE A 68 -3.02 2.96 2.66
CA PHE A 68 -3.24 1.60 2.23
C PHE A 68 -4.01 1.57 0.91
N PHE A 69 -3.35 1.11 -0.15
CA PHE A 69 -3.93 0.95 -1.48
C PHE A 69 -4.32 -0.51 -1.69
N THR A 70 -5.59 -0.72 -2.01
CA THR A 70 -6.13 -2.02 -2.39
C THR A 70 -7.16 -1.83 -3.49
N GLY A 71 -7.29 -2.80 -4.40
CA GLY A 71 -8.45 -2.84 -5.29
C GLY A 71 -9.39 -4.00 -4.98
N ASP A 72 -9.21 -4.65 -3.83
CA ASP A 72 -10.19 -5.54 -3.24
C ASP A 72 -11.15 -4.74 -2.33
N LYS A 73 -12.43 -4.75 -2.69
CA LYS A 73 -13.46 -3.97 -1.98
C LYS A 73 -13.72 -4.46 -0.56
N ARG A 74 -13.64 -5.78 -0.36
CA ARG A 74 -13.86 -6.41 0.95
C ARG A 74 -12.70 -6.06 1.87
N LEU A 75 -11.48 -6.22 1.40
CA LEU A 75 -10.27 -5.88 2.14
C LEU A 75 -10.22 -4.39 2.49
N ALA A 76 -10.59 -3.51 1.54
CA ALA A 76 -10.72 -2.07 1.80
C ALA A 76 -11.68 -1.79 2.96
N SER A 77 -12.86 -2.43 2.93
CA SER A 77 -13.91 -2.25 3.95
C SER A 77 -13.46 -2.76 5.31
N GLN A 78 -12.77 -3.92 5.35
CA GLN A 78 -12.21 -4.48 6.58
C GLN A 78 -11.10 -3.61 7.16
N ALA A 79 -10.20 -3.07 6.32
CA ALA A 79 -9.15 -2.16 6.75
C ALA A 79 -9.71 -0.83 7.30
N GLN A 80 -10.76 -0.29 6.67
CA GLN A 80 -11.46 0.90 7.19
C GLN A 80 -12.10 0.65 8.55
N ALA A 81 -12.69 -0.53 8.74
CA ALA A 81 -13.33 -0.92 10.00
C ALA A 81 -12.35 -1.04 11.18
N LEU A 82 -11.03 -1.07 10.94
CA LEU A 82 -10.02 -1.00 12.00
C LEU A 82 -10.04 0.34 12.75
N GLY A 83 -10.61 1.40 12.16
CA GLY A 83 -10.78 2.71 12.83
C GLY A 83 -9.46 3.39 13.22
N LEU A 84 -8.36 3.07 12.54
CA LEU A 84 -7.04 3.58 12.87
C LEU A 84 -6.90 5.04 12.41
N PRO A 85 -6.61 6.00 13.31
CA PRO A 85 -6.67 7.43 12.99
C PRO A 85 -5.60 7.87 11.97
N ASN A 86 -4.48 7.15 11.92
CA ASN A 86 -3.36 7.42 11.01
C ASN A 86 -3.45 6.62 9.70
N LEU A 87 -4.53 5.86 9.50
CA LEU A 87 -4.74 5.04 8.30
C LEU A 87 -5.70 5.73 7.35
N ARG A 88 -5.30 5.84 6.09
CA ARG A 88 -6.20 6.18 4.99
C ARG A 88 -6.24 5.03 4.01
N VAL A 89 -7.43 4.45 3.84
CA VAL A 89 -7.67 3.35 2.89
C VAL A 89 -8.15 3.92 1.56
N LEU A 90 -7.47 3.54 0.49
CA LEU A 90 -7.69 4.00 -0.88
C LEU A 90 -8.07 2.80 -1.73
N TYR A 91 -9.37 2.65 -1.98
CA TYR A 91 -9.91 1.64 -2.88
C TYR A 91 -9.72 2.09 -4.33
N MET A 92 -8.82 1.42 -5.06
CA MET A 92 -8.41 1.77 -6.43
C MET A 92 -8.39 0.53 -7.34
N PRO A 93 -9.54 -0.12 -7.61
CA PRO A 93 -9.57 -1.30 -8.47
C PRO A 93 -9.04 -0.98 -9.86
N PRO A 94 -8.01 -1.68 -10.38
CA PRO A 94 -7.40 -1.36 -11.67
C PRO A 94 -8.38 -1.29 -12.86
N SER A 95 -9.51 -1.99 -12.78
CA SER A 95 -10.59 -1.96 -13.78
C SER A 95 -11.32 -0.63 -13.89
N GLU A 96 -11.26 0.24 -12.87
CA GLU A 96 -11.87 1.57 -12.88
C GLU A 96 -10.96 2.64 -13.50
N PHE A 97 -9.76 2.25 -13.94
CA PHE A 97 -8.78 3.15 -14.54
C PHE A 97 -8.50 2.74 -15.99
N PRO A 98 -8.23 3.71 -16.88
CA PRO A 98 -8.00 3.43 -18.30
C PRO A 98 -6.66 2.71 -18.57
N GLY A 99 -5.77 2.61 -17.57
CA GLY A 99 -4.47 1.96 -17.69
C GLY A 99 -3.69 1.97 -16.36
N LYS A 100 -2.58 1.22 -16.33
CA LYS A 100 -1.73 1.11 -15.13
C LYS A 100 -1.07 2.45 -14.76
N GLU A 101 -0.75 3.25 -15.77
CA GLU A 101 -0.18 4.59 -15.65
C GLU A 101 -1.13 5.53 -14.90
N SER A 102 -2.43 5.50 -15.24
CA SER A 102 -3.43 6.35 -14.57
C SER A 102 -3.69 5.96 -13.12
N VAL A 103 -3.63 4.65 -12.81
CA VAL A 103 -3.65 4.18 -11.41
C VAL A 103 -2.42 4.72 -10.67
N ALA A 104 -1.22 4.58 -11.25
CA ALA A 104 0.01 5.04 -10.63
C ALA A 104 -0.02 6.55 -10.38
N GLU A 105 -0.46 7.34 -11.37
CA GLU A 105 -0.63 8.79 -11.21
C GLU A 105 -1.59 9.14 -10.07
N ALA A 106 -2.73 8.46 -9.97
CA ALA A 106 -3.68 8.64 -8.87
C ALA A 106 -3.04 8.31 -7.51
N MET A 107 -2.28 7.21 -7.42
CA MET A 107 -1.57 6.84 -6.19
C MET A 107 -0.55 7.91 -5.78
N ILE A 108 0.27 8.39 -6.72
CA ILE A 108 1.25 9.46 -6.47
C ILE A 108 0.57 10.73 -5.98
N ASN A 109 -0.56 11.09 -6.59
CA ASN A 109 -1.31 12.27 -6.16
C ASN A 109 -1.81 12.14 -4.72
N GLU A 110 -2.28 10.96 -4.32
CA GLU A 110 -2.69 10.72 -2.93
C GLU A 110 -1.53 10.74 -1.95
N ILE A 111 -0.36 10.23 -2.33
CA ILE A 111 0.88 10.31 -1.53
C ILE A 111 1.30 11.77 -1.35
N LYS A 112 1.34 12.56 -2.42
CA LYS A 112 1.69 13.98 -2.39
C LYS A 112 0.72 14.83 -1.55
N LYS A 113 -0.57 14.46 -1.52
CA LYS A 113 -1.55 15.13 -0.64
C LYS A 113 -1.27 14.82 0.82
N ALA A 114 -0.99 13.56 1.15
CA ALA A 114 -0.70 13.15 2.51
C ALA A 114 0.62 13.72 3.06
N SER A 115 1.63 13.94 2.21
CA SER A 115 2.91 14.52 2.65
C SER A 115 2.86 16.02 2.95
N LYS A 116 1.78 16.70 2.58
CA LYS A 116 1.59 18.15 2.80
C LYS A 116 0.64 18.46 3.98
N ALA A 117 0.03 17.43 4.56
CA ALA A 117 -0.87 17.51 5.71
C ALA A 117 -0.06 17.36 7.01
#